data_AF-A0A916S4M6-F1
#
_entry.id   AF-A0A916S4M6-F1
#
_cell.length_a   1.000
_cell.length_b   1.000
_cell.length_c   1.000
_cell.angle_alpha   90.00
_cell.angle_beta   90.00
_cell.angle_gamma   90.00
#
_symmetry.space_group_name_H-M   'P 1'
#
loop_
_entity.id
_entity.type
_entity.pdbx_description
1 polymer ?
#
loop_
_entity_poly.entity_id
_entity_poly.type
_entity_poly.pdbx_seq_one_letter_code
_entity_poly.pdbx_strand_id
1 'polypeptide(L)'
;MEESVKALKREMSSELIQLQLEQKAFKRRVSTTANLFVPGIGFILYNGSILKGLITLLLFVLYNFIYFNNEVYSMGDWFLTFVFYVPAIAIWLVSTIMVASLDD
;
A
#
# COMPACT_ATOMS: atom_id res chain seq x y z
N MET A 1 35.20 25.38 23.87
CA MET A 1 33.88 24.97 24.40
C MET A 1 32.78 25.15 23.34
N GLU A 2 32.84 26.18 22.48
CA GLU A 2 31.85 26.37 21.40
C GLU A 2 31.98 25.36 20.24
N GLU A 3 33.19 24.97 19.85
CA GLU A 3 33.41 24.00 18.76
C GLU A 3 32.89 22.59 19.10
N SER A 4 33.06 22.13 20.33
CA SER A 4 32.53 20.84 20.80
C SER A 4 31.01 20.80 20.79
N VAL A 5 30.35 21.91 21.14
CA VAL A 5 28.88 22.04 21.08
C VAL A 5 28.39 22.05 19.63
N LYS A 6 29.13 22.71 18.72
CA LYS A 6 28.79 22.77 17.30
C LYS A 6 28.97 21.41 16.59
N ALA A 7 30.00 20.65 16.96
CA ALA A 7 30.23 19.29 16.48
C ALA A 7 29.12 18.34 16.94
N LEU A 8 28.78 18.36 18.24
CA LEU A 8 27.72 17.54 18.81
C LEU A 8 26.36 17.83 18.16
N LYS A 9 26.03 19.10 17.93
CA LYS A 9 24.79 19.49 17.24
C LYS A 9 24.72 18.94 15.81
N ARG A 10 25.84 18.92 15.10
CA ARG A 10 25.91 18.41 13.72
C ARG A 10 25.74 16.89 13.69
N GLU A 11 26.38 16.19 14.61
CA GLU A 11 26.30 14.74 14.77
C GLU A 11 24.85 14.31 15.07
N MET A 12 24.23 14.92 16.09
CA MET A 12 22.81 14.72 16.41
C MET A 12 21.87 15.01 15.23
N SER A 13 22.13 16.07 14.46
CA SER A 13 21.30 16.38 13.29
C SER A 13 21.41 15.31 12.20
N SER A 14 22.59 14.71 12.02
CA SER A 14 22.79 13.63 11.06
C SER A 14 22.10 12.35 11.50
N GLU A 15 22.16 12.03 12.80
CA GLU A 15 21.46 10.88 13.36
C GLU A 15 19.93 11.05 13.25
N LEU A 16 19.41 12.24 13.50
CA LEU A 16 17.99 12.53 13.31
C LEU A 16 17.54 12.34 11.85
N ILE A 17 18.35 12.79 10.88
CA ILE A 17 18.05 12.59 9.46
C ILE A 17 18.08 11.10 9.12
N GLN A 18 19.07 10.36 9.60
CA GLN A 18 19.17 8.92 9.38
C GLN A 18 17.98 8.18 9.97
N LEU A 19 17.58 8.51 11.21
CA LEU A 19 16.40 7.94 11.86
C LEU A 19 15.10 8.25 11.10
N GLN A 20 14.96 9.45 10.54
CA GLN A 20 13.81 9.79 9.70
C GLN A 20 13.76 8.95 8.42
N LEU A 21 14.91 8.74 7.77
CA LEU A 21 15.00 7.89 6.58
C LEU A 21 14.67 6.43 6.90
N GLU A 22 15.16 5.90 8.01
CA GLU A 22 14.86 4.54 8.47
C GLU A 22 13.39 4.36 8.83
N GLN A 23 12.79 5.31 9.56
CA GLN A 23 11.36 5.30 9.88
C GLN A 23 10.50 5.34 8.61
N LYS A 24 10.88 6.16 7.62
CA LYS A 24 10.20 6.25 6.32
C LYS A 24 10.26 4.91 5.58
N ALA A 25 11.45 4.31 5.50
CA ALA A 25 11.63 3.00 4.89
C ALA A 25 10.84 1.89 5.60
N PHE A 26 10.81 1.89 6.93
CA PHE A 26 10.02 0.94 7.72
C PHE A 26 8.52 1.09 7.45
N LYS A 27 8.02 2.34 7.50
CA LYS A 27 6.62 2.65 7.20
C LYS A 27 6.22 2.17 5.80
N ARG A 28 7.13 2.25 4.82
CA ARG A 28 6.91 1.81 3.44
C ARG A 28 6.74 0.30 3.37
N ARG A 29 7.61 -0.44 4.06
CA ARG A 29 7.52 -1.91 4.14
C ARG A 29 6.22 -2.33 4.79
N VAL A 30 5.88 -1.75 5.94
CA VAL A 30 4.62 -2.07 6.65
C VAL A 30 3.40 -1.75 5.80
N SER A 31 3.39 -0.59 5.15
CA SER A 31 2.31 -0.17 4.25
C SER A 31 2.16 -1.10 3.03
N THR A 32 3.26 -1.46 2.39
CA THR A 32 3.26 -2.38 1.24
C THR A 32 2.76 -3.76 1.65
N THR A 33 3.24 -4.29 2.78
CA THR A 33 2.80 -5.57 3.34
C THR A 33 1.31 -5.53 3.68
N ALA A 34 0.83 -4.49 4.34
CA ALA A 34 -0.60 -4.34 4.65
C ALA A 34 -1.47 -4.27 3.39
N ASN A 35 -0.99 -3.61 2.33
CA ASN A 35 -1.69 -3.54 1.05
C ASN A 35 -1.77 -4.88 0.33
N LEU A 36 -0.78 -5.74 0.54
CA LEU A 36 -0.75 -7.09 -0.01
C LEU A 36 -1.84 -7.96 0.64
N PHE A 37 -2.14 -7.78 1.92
CA PHE A 37 -3.26 -8.45 2.58
C PHE A 37 -4.62 -7.86 2.19
N VAL A 38 -4.72 -6.53 2.16
CA VAL A 38 -5.96 -5.84 1.78
C VAL A 38 -5.63 -4.65 0.89
N PRO A 39 -5.94 -4.70 -0.41
CA PRO A 39 -5.70 -3.58 -1.30
C PRO A 39 -6.42 -2.32 -0.82
N GLY A 40 -5.69 -1.21 -0.81
CA GLY A 40 -6.17 0.10 -0.34
C GLY A 40 -5.70 0.45 1.07
N ILE A 41 -5.44 -0.52 1.95
CA ILE A 41 -5.02 -0.26 3.35
C ILE A 41 -3.62 0.37 3.41
N GLY A 42 -2.71 -0.02 2.52
CA GLY A 42 -1.35 0.52 2.52
C GLY A 42 -1.33 2.03 2.36
N PHE A 43 -2.18 2.59 1.51
CA PHE A 43 -2.27 4.04 1.30
C PHE A 43 -2.70 4.80 2.55
N ILE A 44 -3.58 4.21 3.36
CA ILE A 44 -4.05 4.80 4.62
C ILE A 44 -2.88 4.81 5.63
N LEU A 45 -2.17 3.69 5.75
CA LEU A 45 -1.04 3.55 6.68
C LEU A 45 0.16 4.41 6.29
N TYR A 46 0.43 4.60 4.99
CA TYR A 46 1.57 5.39 4.53
C TYR A 46 1.36 6.90 4.72
N ASN A 47 0.12 7.34 4.93
CA ASN A 47 -0.29 8.76 5.04
C ASN A 47 -0.11 9.56 3.73
N GLY A 48 -0.02 8.87 2.59
CA GLY A 48 0.26 9.47 1.28
C GLY A 48 -0.99 9.93 0.52
N SER A 49 -2.12 9.22 0.65
CA SER A 49 -3.41 9.67 0.11
C SER A 49 -4.55 8.75 0.58
N ILE A 50 -5.29 9.17 1.62
CA ILE A 50 -6.45 8.44 2.16
C ILE A 50 -7.50 8.20 1.06
N LEU A 51 -7.73 9.21 0.21
CA LEU A 51 -8.71 9.13 -0.88
C LEU A 51 -8.37 8.02 -1.88
N LYS A 52 -7.10 7.90 -2.30
CA LYS A 52 -6.67 6.82 -3.20
C LYS A 52 -6.88 5.45 -2.58
N GLY A 53 -6.52 5.30 -1.30
CA GLY A 53 -6.72 4.07 -0.54
C GLY A 53 -8.19 3.67 -0.43
N LEU A 54 -9.06 4.65 -0.16
CA LEU A 54 -10.49 4.43 0.00
C LEU A 54 -11.15 4.06 -1.34
N ILE A 55 -10.74 4.69 -2.44
CA ILE A 55 -11.17 4.31 -3.80
C ILE A 55 -10.71 2.90 -4.15
N THR A 56 -9.45 2.53 -3.91
CA THR A 56 -8.96 1.17 -4.24
C THR A 56 -9.66 0.11 -3.41
N LEU A 57 -9.88 0.38 -2.13
CA LEU A 57 -10.59 -0.52 -1.24
C LEU A 57 -12.05 -0.69 -1.68
N LEU A 58 -12.74 0.41 -2.00
CA LEU A 58 -14.10 0.36 -2.57
C LEU A 58 -14.14 -0.44 -3.86
N LEU A 59 -13.25 -0.17 -4.83
CA LEU A 59 -13.22 -0.87 -6.10
C LEU A 59 -13.02 -2.37 -5.92
N PHE A 60 -12.08 -2.77 -5.05
CA PHE A 60 -11.80 -4.18 -4.80
C PHE A 60 -12.99 -4.87 -4.10
N VAL A 61 -13.57 -4.25 -3.07
CA VAL A 61 -14.71 -4.81 -2.34
C VAL A 61 -15.95 -4.88 -3.22
N LEU A 62 -16.26 -3.82 -3.96
CA LEU A 62 -17.43 -3.75 -4.84
C LEU A 62 -17.31 -4.77 -5.97
N TYR A 63 -16.12 -4.91 -6.55
CA TYR A 63 -15.87 -5.91 -7.59
C TYR A 63 -16.10 -7.33 -7.08
N ASN A 64 -15.49 -7.67 -5.93
CA ASN A 64 -15.70 -8.98 -5.31
C ASN A 64 -17.17 -9.20 -4.96
N PHE A 65 -17.84 -8.19 -4.41
CA PHE A 65 -19.26 -8.27 -4.07
C PHE A 65 -20.14 -8.54 -5.30
N ILE A 66 -19.94 -7.81 -6.39
CA ILE A 66 -20.66 -8.01 -7.65
C ILE A 66 -20.34 -9.40 -8.23
N TYR A 67 -19.07 -9.80 -8.20
CA TYR A 67 -18.61 -11.08 -8.72
C TYR A 67 -19.20 -12.28 -7.98
N PHE A 68 -19.31 -12.22 -6.65
CA PHE A 68 -19.90 -13.29 -5.84
C PHE A 68 -21.44 -13.28 -5.83
N ASN A 69 -22.08 -12.11 -6.01
CA ASN A 69 -23.56 -12.03 -6.06
C ASN A 69 -24.12 -12.30 -7.45
N ASN A 70 -23.40 -11.98 -8.52
CA ASN A 70 -23.80 -12.41 -9.84
C ASN A 70 -23.52 -13.90 -9.97
N GLU A 71 -24.51 -14.66 -10.43
CA GLU A 71 -24.46 -16.10 -10.68
C GLU A 71 -23.43 -16.55 -11.74
N VAL A 72 -22.44 -15.72 -12.09
CA VAL A 72 -21.26 -16.13 -12.88
C VAL A 72 -20.58 -17.35 -12.23
N TYR A 73 -20.65 -17.46 -10.90
CA TYR A 73 -20.18 -18.63 -10.15
C TYR A 73 -21.06 -19.89 -10.31
N SER A 74 -22.33 -19.73 -10.71
CA SER A 74 -23.32 -20.82 -10.84
C SER A 74 -23.18 -21.61 -12.15
N MET A 75 -22.43 -21.09 -13.14
CA MET A 75 -22.22 -21.75 -14.44
C MET A 75 -21.24 -22.93 -14.42
N GLY A 76 -20.63 -23.28 -13.27
CA GLY A 76 -19.84 -24.51 -13.08
C GLY A 76 -18.52 -24.59 -13.84
N ASP A 77 -18.23 -23.64 -14.73
CA ASP A 77 -16.99 -23.59 -15.50
C ASP A 77 -15.90 -22.79 -14.78
N TRP A 78 -15.01 -23.52 -14.11
CA TRP A 78 -13.86 -22.98 -13.39
C TRP A 78 -12.99 -22.04 -14.23
N PHE A 79 -12.93 -22.24 -15.55
CA PHE A 79 -12.15 -21.39 -16.44
C PHE A 79 -12.76 -19.99 -16.55
N LEU A 80 -14.07 -19.90 -16.75
CA LEU A 80 -14.77 -18.62 -16.81
C LEU A 80 -14.67 -17.89 -15.46
N THR A 81 -14.88 -18.61 -14.36
CA THR A 81 -14.69 -18.08 -13.01
C THR A 81 -13.30 -17.43 -12.86
N PHE A 82 -12.23 -18.12 -13.25
CA PHE A 82 -10.87 -17.59 -13.16
C PHE A 82 -10.65 -16.35 -14.05
N VAL A 83 -11.08 -16.39 -15.32
CA VAL A 83 -10.91 -15.27 -16.27
C VAL A 83 -11.66 -14.02 -15.79
N PHE A 84 -12.89 -14.18 -15.29
CA PHE A 84 -13.66 -13.08 -14.73
C PHE A 84 -13.13 -12.61 -13.37
N TYR A 85 -12.17 -13.29 -12.72
CA TYR A 85 -11.51 -12.78 -11.52
C TYR A 85 -10.24 -11.96 -11.80
N VAL A 86 -9.71 -12.02 -13.03
CA VAL A 86 -8.51 -11.28 -13.46
C VAL A 86 -8.55 -9.79 -13.12
N PRO A 87 -9.67 -9.06 -13.29
CA PRO A 87 -9.73 -7.64 -12.93
C PRO A 87 -9.52 -7.39 -11.42
N ALA A 88 -9.96 -8.29 -10.54
CA ALA A 88 -9.71 -8.18 -9.09
C ALA A 88 -8.20 -8.30 -8.78
N ILE A 89 -7.54 -9.25 -9.44
CA ILE A 89 -6.08 -9.46 -9.34
C ILE A 89 -5.33 -8.24 -9.86
N ALA A 90 -5.79 -7.66 -10.98
CA ALA A 90 -5.20 -6.44 -11.54
C ALA A 90 -5.32 -5.24 -10.58
N ILE A 91 -6.50 -5.02 -9.98
CA ILE A 91 -6.71 -3.96 -8.97
C ILE A 91 -5.76 -4.18 -7.78
N TRP A 92 -5.62 -5.42 -7.31
CA TRP A 92 -4.75 -5.76 -6.19
C TRP A 92 -3.26 -5.50 -6.48
N LEU A 93 -2.78 -5.93 -7.65
CA LEU A 93 -1.38 -5.71 -8.07
C LEU A 93 -1.08 -4.23 -8.29
N VAL A 94 -1.95 -3.51 -9.01
CA VAL A 94 -1.78 -2.07 -9.25
C VAL A 94 -1.77 -1.30 -7.94
N SER A 95 -2.68 -1.63 -7.02
CA SER A 95 -2.71 -1.03 -5.68
C SER A 95 -1.40 -1.23 -4.94
N THR A 96 -0.85 -2.44 -4.97
CA THR A 96 0.41 -2.78 -4.28
C THR A 96 1.61 -2.07 -4.89
N ILE A 97 1.69 -1.99 -6.22
CA ILE A 97 2.77 -1.26 -6.92
C ILE A 97 2.69 0.23 -6.59
N MET A 98 1.49 0.81 -6.62
CA MET A 98 1.30 2.22 -6.31
C MET A 98 1.67 2.56 -4.86
N VAL A 99 1.37 1.67 -3.90
CA VAL A 99 1.83 1.84 -2.50
C VAL A 99 3.35 1.74 -2.41
N ALA A 100 3.94 0.77 -3.11
CA ALA A 100 5.37 0.61 -3.17
C ALA A 100 6.07 1.82 -3.79
N SER A 101 5.41 2.59 -4.67
CA SER A 101 5.98 3.76 -5.36
C SER A 101 5.67 5.12 -4.70
N LEU A 102 5.08 5.17 -3.50
CA LEU A 102 4.71 6.43 -2.82
C LEU A 102 5.90 7.34 -2.41
N ASP A 103 7.13 6.96 -2.75
CA ASP A 103 8.37 7.59 -2.34
C ASP A 103 9.25 8.13 -3.49
N ASP A 104 8.85 7.87 -4.74
CA ASP A 104 9.45 8.50 -5.93
C ASP A 104 8.80 9.86 -6.22
#